data_AF-A0A3C0S0K2-F1
#
_entry.id   AF-A0A3C0S0K2-F1
#
_cell.length_a   1.000
_cell.length_b   1.000
_cell.length_c   1.000
_cell.angle_alpha   90.00
_cell.angle_beta   90.00
_cell.angle_gamma   90.00
#
_symmetry.space_group_name_H-M   'P 1'
#
loop_
_entity.id
_entity.type
_entity.pdbx_description
1 polymer ?
#
loop_
_entity_poly.entity_id
_entity_poly.type
_entity_poly.pdbx_seq_one_letter_code
_entity_poly.pdbx_strand_id
1 'polypeptide(L)'
;AKALEKYAPTGSQILDPLVIGLTGDAYSELKDYKKAADYYKQASEKSSNSYTTPLFLKKLGLVYEAQNDYKSAETAYKKIKTDFPESQEASTIDGLLGRVQAHL
;
A
#
# COMPACT_ATOMS: atom_id res chain seq x y z
N ALA A 1 -13.44 8.57 -7.22
CA ALA A 1 -13.61 7.20 -7.76
C ALA A 1 -14.07 7.17 -9.22
N LYS A 2 -15.17 7.84 -9.61
CA LYS A 2 -15.75 7.81 -10.99
C LYS A 2 -14.80 8.08 -12.16
N ALA A 3 -13.70 8.83 -11.97
CA ALA A 3 -12.74 9.12 -13.04
C ALA A 3 -11.91 7.90 -13.47
N LEU A 4 -11.71 6.91 -12.58
CA LEU A 4 -10.88 5.73 -12.85
C LEU A 4 -11.69 4.57 -13.48
N GLU A 5 -13.02 4.65 -13.49
CA GLU A 5 -13.91 3.62 -14.08
C GLU A 5 -13.73 3.47 -15.60
N LYS A 6 -13.17 4.47 -16.27
CA LYS A 6 -12.91 4.45 -17.73
C LYS A 6 -11.55 3.85 -18.09
N TYR A 7 -10.73 3.50 -17.10
CA TYR A 7 -9.42 2.91 -17.35
C TYR A 7 -9.55 1.42 -17.67
N ALA A 8 -9.04 1.02 -18.84
CA ALA A 8 -8.85 -0.38 -19.18
C ALA A 8 -7.43 -0.81 -18.77
N PRO A 9 -7.25 -1.94 -18.06
CA PRO A 9 -5.91 -2.47 -17.76
C PRO A 9 -5.07 -2.58 -19.04
N THR A 10 -3.88 -2.00 -19.04
CA THR A 10 -3.00 -1.98 -20.22
C THR A 10 -1.92 -3.06 -20.15
N GLY A 11 -1.81 -3.76 -19.00
CA GLY A 11 -0.71 -4.68 -18.72
C GLY A 11 0.57 -3.95 -18.31
N SER A 12 0.51 -2.63 -18.13
CA SER A 12 1.67 -1.85 -17.69
C SER A 12 2.03 -2.24 -16.26
N GLN A 13 3.29 -2.59 -16.04
CA GLN A 13 3.81 -2.91 -14.71
C GLN A 13 3.74 -1.71 -13.75
N ILE A 14 3.60 -0.48 -14.26
CA ILE A 14 3.55 0.74 -13.46
C ILE A 14 2.16 1.38 -13.47
N LEU A 15 1.52 1.54 -14.63
CA LEU A 15 0.25 2.25 -14.71
C LEU A 15 -0.91 1.46 -14.10
N ASP A 16 -0.96 0.15 -14.34
CA ASP A 16 -2.02 -0.70 -13.80
C ASP A 16 -2.07 -0.65 -12.26
N PRO A 17 -0.98 -0.93 -11.51
CA PRO A 17 -1.01 -0.82 -10.05
C PRO A 17 -1.27 0.61 -9.58
N LEU A 18 -0.77 1.62 -10.29
CA LEU A 18 -0.99 3.03 -9.92
C LEU A 18 -2.48 3.39 -9.95
N VAL A 19 -3.22 3.00 -10.98
CA VAL A 19 -4.67 3.27 -11.08
C VAL A 19 -5.45 2.56 -9.97
N ILE A 20 -5.11 1.30 -9.67
CA ILE A 20 -5.74 0.55 -8.58
C ILE A 20 -5.47 1.25 -7.24
N GLY A 21 -4.23 1.64 -6.99
CA GLY A 21 -3.84 2.30 -5.75
C GLY A 21 -4.42 3.70 -5.59
N LEU A 22 -4.57 4.47 -6.67
CA LEU A 22 -5.28 5.76 -6.65
C LEU A 22 -6.77 5.59 -6.32
N THR A 23 -7.36 4.43 -6.64
CA THR A 23 -8.70 4.09 -6.16
C THR A 23 -8.70 3.87 -4.65
N GLY A 24 -7.66 3.21 -4.12
CA GLY A 24 -7.42 3.10 -2.68
C GLY A 24 -7.27 4.46 -1.99
N ASP A 25 -6.50 5.37 -2.59
CA ASP A 25 -6.36 6.76 -2.10
C ASP A 25 -7.74 7.44 -1.98
N ALA A 26 -8.59 7.33 -3.01
CA ALA A 26 -9.92 7.91 -2.96
C ALA A 26 -10.80 7.35 -1.82
N TYR A 27 -10.69 6.07 -1.49
CA TYR A 27 -11.40 5.48 -0.35
C TYR A 27 -10.77 5.88 1.00
N SER A 28 -9.44 6.01 1.05
CA SER A 28 -8.72 6.49 2.23
C SER A 28 -9.13 7.92 2.61
N GLU A 29 -9.27 8.81 1.63
CA GLU A 29 -9.77 10.19 1.84
C GLU A 29 -11.22 10.22 2.37
N LEU A 30 -12.03 9.22 2.01
CA LEU A 30 -13.38 9.03 2.54
C LEU A 30 -13.39 8.33 3.92
N LYS A 31 -12.22 8.01 4.48
CA LYS A 31 -12.03 7.22 5.70
C LYS A 31 -12.63 5.81 5.64
N ASP A 32 -12.92 5.30 4.44
CA ASP A 32 -13.29 3.90 4.22
C ASP A 32 -12.01 3.06 4.13
N TYR A 33 -11.35 2.91 5.28
CA TYR A 33 -10.04 2.26 5.37
C TYR A 33 -10.06 0.79 4.97
N LYS A 34 -11.21 0.13 5.15
CA LYS A 34 -11.39 -1.26 4.72
C LYS A 34 -11.27 -1.38 3.21
N LYS A 35 -12.02 -0.58 2.44
CA LYS A 35 -11.88 -0.57 0.97
C LYS A 35 -10.52 -0.06 0.53
N ALA A 36 -9.98 0.96 1.19
CA ALA A 36 -8.65 1.46 0.88
C ALA A 36 -7.59 0.34 0.98
N ALA A 37 -7.63 -0.46 2.05
CA ALA A 37 -6.75 -1.62 2.23
C ALA A 37 -6.92 -2.65 1.12
N ASP A 38 -8.16 -3.00 0.73
CA ASP A 38 -8.41 -3.94 -0.36
C ASP A 38 -7.78 -3.47 -1.68
N TYR A 39 -7.90 -2.18 -2.01
CA TYR A 39 -7.31 -1.62 -3.23
C TYR A 39 -5.79 -1.50 -3.16
N TYR A 40 -5.20 -1.08 -2.03
CA TYR A 40 -3.75 -1.02 -1.90
C TYR A 40 -3.11 -2.42 -1.95
N LYS A 41 -3.75 -3.42 -1.35
CA LYS A 41 -3.33 -4.81 -1.46
C LYS A 41 -3.34 -5.27 -2.92
N GLN A 42 -4.45 -5.07 -3.63
CA GLN A 42 -4.54 -5.37 -5.07
C GLN A 42 -3.47 -4.63 -5.88
N ALA A 43 -3.21 -3.35 -5.60
CA ALA A 43 -2.19 -2.58 -6.29
C ALA A 43 -0.78 -3.13 -6.05
N SER A 44 -0.47 -3.53 -4.80
CA SER A 44 0.82 -4.14 -4.46
C SER A 44 1.03 -5.53 -5.10
N GLU A 45 -0.06 -6.24 -5.39
CA GLU A 45 -0.05 -7.59 -5.97
C GLU A 45 -0.19 -7.59 -7.51
N LYS A 46 -0.65 -6.47 -8.11
CA LYS A 46 -0.92 -6.36 -9.54
C LYS A 46 0.34 -6.53 -10.40
N SER A 47 1.48 -6.03 -9.91
CA SER A 47 2.78 -6.20 -10.53
C SER A 47 3.87 -6.08 -9.47
N SER A 48 4.85 -6.97 -9.52
CA SER A 48 6.04 -6.90 -8.66
C SER A 48 7.08 -5.99 -9.31
N ASN A 49 7.29 -4.80 -8.78
CA ASN A 49 8.32 -3.86 -9.23
C ASN A 49 8.80 -2.95 -8.09
N SER A 50 10.02 -2.46 -8.21
CA SER A 50 10.69 -1.69 -7.15
C SER A 50 10.14 -0.28 -6.92
N TYR A 51 9.10 0.14 -7.66
CA TYR A 51 8.51 1.47 -7.53
C TYR A 51 7.11 1.41 -6.90
N THR A 52 6.14 0.79 -7.57
CA THR A 52 4.74 0.78 -7.13
C THR A 52 4.46 -0.24 -6.03
N THR A 53 5.16 -1.38 -5.99
CA THR A 53 4.94 -2.38 -4.95
C THR A 53 5.27 -1.84 -3.55
N PRO A 54 6.48 -1.29 -3.26
CA PRO A 54 6.77 -0.73 -1.94
C PRO A 54 5.89 0.48 -1.60
N LEU A 55 5.57 1.34 -2.57
CA LEU A 55 4.64 2.46 -2.41
C LEU A 55 3.28 2.01 -1.86
N PHE A 56 2.66 0.99 -2.49
CA PHE A 56 1.34 0.53 -2.07
C PHE A 56 1.36 -0.37 -0.85
N LEU A 57 2.46 -1.11 -0.60
CA LEU A 57 2.65 -1.77 0.69
C LEU A 57 2.71 -0.77 1.85
N LYS A 58 3.37 0.39 1.66
CA LYS A 58 3.44 1.42 2.70
C LYS A 58 2.06 2.00 2.99
N LYS A 59 1.32 2.36 1.93
CA LYS A 59 -0.07 2.85 2.06
C LYS A 59 -0.99 1.83 2.71
N LEU A 60 -0.85 0.54 2.36
CA LEU A 60 -1.57 -0.57 2.98
C LEU A 60 -1.28 -0.65 4.49
N GLY A 61 0.00 -0.58 4.89
CA GLY A 61 0.37 -0.56 6.30
C GLY A 61 -0.23 0.62 7.06
N LEU A 62 -0.23 1.83 6.47
CA LEU A 62 -0.80 3.02 7.10
C LEU A 62 -2.31 2.91 7.33
N VAL A 63 -3.05 2.33 6.38
CA VAL A 63 -4.49 2.11 6.58
C VAL A 63 -4.80 0.96 7.53
N TYR A 64 -3.92 -0.04 7.64
CA TYR A 64 -4.04 -1.04 8.69
C TYR A 64 -3.84 -0.43 10.08
N GLU A 65 -2.86 0.48 10.25
CA GLU A 65 -2.71 1.24 11.49
C GLU A 65 -3.97 2.07 11.82
N ALA A 66 -4.56 2.74 10.82
CA ALA A 66 -5.81 3.49 11.00
C ALA A 66 -6.99 2.59 11.42
N GLN A 67 -6.92 1.29 11.13
CA GLN A 67 -7.88 0.26 11.56
C GLN A 67 -7.51 -0.40 12.89
N ASN A 68 -6.40 0.00 13.53
CA ASN A 68 -5.78 -0.68 14.67
C ASN A 68 -5.34 -2.12 14.39
N ASP A 69 -5.18 -2.50 13.12
CA ASP A 69 -4.64 -3.81 12.73
C ASP A 69 -3.10 -3.74 12.62
N TYR A 70 -2.45 -3.60 13.77
CA TYR A 70 -1.01 -3.44 13.86
C TYR A 70 -0.23 -4.68 13.37
N LYS A 71 -0.83 -5.87 13.42
CA LYS A 71 -0.20 -7.11 12.92
C LYS A 71 -0.12 -7.12 11.40
N SER A 72 -1.20 -6.77 10.72
CA SER A 72 -1.20 -6.65 9.26
C SER A 72 -0.32 -5.50 8.78
N ALA A 73 -0.29 -4.38 9.53
CA ALA A 73 0.63 -3.28 9.26
C ALA A 73 2.10 -3.71 9.36
N GLU A 74 2.49 -4.40 10.44
CA GLU A 74 3.85 -4.92 10.61
C GLU A 74 4.24 -5.84 9.46
N THR A 75 3.33 -6.70 9.01
CA THR A 75 3.57 -7.62 7.89
C THR A 75 3.85 -6.87 6.59
N ALA A 76 3.04 -5.84 6.26
CA ALA A 76 3.26 -5.02 5.08
C ALA A 76 4.60 -4.27 5.13
N TYR A 77 4.96 -3.72 6.29
CA TYR A 77 6.21 -2.99 6.48
C TYR A 77 7.45 -3.88 6.45
N LYS A 78 7.38 -5.08 7.05
CA LYS A 78 8.46 -6.09 6.95
C LYS A 78 8.73 -6.44 5.50
N LYS A 79 7.68 -6.62 4.69
CA LYS A 79 7.84 -6.92 3.26
C LYS A 79 8.59 -5.82 2.49
N ILE A 80 8.34 -4.54 2.80
CA ILE A 80 9.11 -3.43 2.21
C ILE A 80 10.58 -3.54 2.59
N LYS A 81 10.87 -3.78 3.88
CA LYS A 81 12.23 -3.88 4.39
C LYS A 81 13.01 -5.04 3.78
N THR A 82 12.36 -6.20 3.59
CA THR A 82 13.02 -7.42 3.09
C THR A 82 13.14 -7.45 1.58
N ASP A 83 12.06 -7.10 0.87
CA ASP A 83 11.95 -7.37 -0.57
C ASP A 83 12.32 -6.13 -1.40
N PHE A 84 12.24 -4.93 -0.80
CA PHE A 84 12.46 -3.64 -1.47
C PHE A 84 13.41 -2.71 -0.70
N PRO A 85 14.59 -3.19 -0.24
CA PRO A 85 15.48 -2.41 0.63
C PRO A 85 16.03 -1.12 -0.01
N GLU A 86 16.08 -1.04 -1.35
CA GLU A 86 16.55 0.13 -2.10
C GLU A 86 15.43 1.13 -2.43
N SER A 87 14.18 0.84 -2.07
CA SER A 87 13.04 1.72 -2.32
C SER A 87 13.07 2.97 -1.45
N GLN A 88 12.44 4.05 -1.92
CA GLN A 88 12.28 5.26 -1.12
C GLN A 88 11.51 4.96 0.18
N GLU A 89 10.54 4.05 0.15
CA GLU A 89 9.74 3.67 1.30
C GLU A 89 10.58 2.99 2.39
N ALA A 90 11.54 2.15 2.00
CA ALA A 90 12.43 1.46 2.93
C ALA A 90 13.24 2.42 3.80
N SER A 91 13.62 3.60 3.30
CA SER A 91 14.38 4.60 4.07
C SER A 91 13.70 5.07 5.37
N THR A 92 12.37 4.93 5.45
CA THR A 92 11.57 5.37 6.61
C THR A 92 10.91 4.20 7.35
N ILE A 93 11.13 2.96 6.89
CA ILE A 93 10.29 1.82 7.30
C ILE A 93 10.56 1.37 8.74
N ASP A 94 11.78 1.56 9.24
CA ASP A 94 12.14 1.15 10.60
C ASP A 94 11.39 1.95 11.67
N GLY A 95 11.14 3.24 11.43
CA GLY A 95 10.31 4.06 12.32
C GLY A 95 8.85 3.60 12.35
N LEU A 96 8.31 3.20 11.19
CA LEU A 96 6.96 2.65 11.08
C LEU A 96 6.85 1.28 11.77
N LEU A 97 7.86 0.41 11.60
CA LEU A 97 7.94 -0.88 12.29
C LEU A 97 7.99 -0.71 13.81
N GLY A 98 8.87 0.16 14.31
CA GLY A 98 8.95 0.44 15.74
C GLY A 98 7.63 0.98 16.31
N ARG A 99 6.95 1.86 15.56
CA ARG A 99 5.63 2.37 15.94
C ARG A 99 4.60 1.25 16.07
N VAL A 100 4.43 0.41 15.04
CA VAL A 100 3.40 -0.65 15.10
C VAL A 100 3.71 -1.72 16.15
N GLN A 101 4.99 -2.04 16.36
CA GLN A 101 5.43 -3.01 17.37
C GLN A 101 5.15 -2.54 18.80
N ALA A 102 5.16 -1.23 19.05
CA ALA A 102 4.79 -0.68 20.36
C ALA A 102 3.30 -0.83 20.70
N HIS A 103 2.46 -1.16 19.72
CA HIS A 103 1.02 -1.40 19.87
C HIS A 103 0.63 -2.89 19.88
N LEU A 104 1.59 -3.81 19.71
CA LEU A 104 1.37 -5.27 19.75
C LEU A 104 1.48 -5.82 21.18
#